data_AF-A0ABD4WLC8-F1
#
_entry.id   AF-A0ABD4WLC8-F1
#
_cell.length_a   1.000
_cell.length_b   1.000
_cell.length_c   1.000
_cell.angle_alpha   90.00
_cell.angle_beta   90.00
_cell.angle_gamma   90.00
#
_symmetry.space_group_name_H-M   'P 1'
#
loop_
_entity.id
_entity.type
_entity.pdbx_description
1 polymer ?
#
loop_
_entity_poly.entity_id
_entity_poly.type
_entity_poly.pdbx_seq_one_letter_code
_entity_poly.pdbx_strand_id
1 'polypeptide(L)' 'MRVGTMVLFKGEEYQVVWIYNNATCEIKKMDVLGKVEIAAISELKVVLNCRIG' A
#
# COMPACT_ATOMS: atom_id res chain seq x y z
N MET A 1 -3.84 -9.30 -1.25
CA MET A 1 -2.95 -8.15 -1.53
C MET A 1 -1.61 -8.69 -2.02
N ARG A 2 -0.89 -7.98 -2.90
CA ARG A 2 0.43 -8.39 -3.38
C ARG A 2 1.39 -7.20 -3.39
N VAL A 3 2.69 -7.46 -3.46
CA VAL A 3 3.67 -6.41 -3.74
C VAL A 3 3.30 -5.70 -5.05
N GLY A 4 3.41 -4.38 -5.07
CA GLY A 4 3.00 -3.51 -6.16
C GLY A 4 1.52 -3.07 -6.11
N THR A 5 0.70 -3.62 -5.21
CA THR A 5 -0.69 -3.14 -5.01
C THR A 5 -0.67 -1.70 -4.50
N MET A 6 -1.51 -0.84 -5.09
CA MET A 6 -1.76 0.51 -4.58
C MET A 6 -2.82 0.47 -3.49
N VAL A 7 -2.56 1.16 -2.40
CA VAL A 7 -3.39 1.20 -1.20
C VAL A 7 -3.51 2.64 -0.69
N LEU A 8 -4.64 2.94 -0.07
CA LEU A 8 -4.84 4.14 0.72
C LEU A 8 -4.50 3.84 2.18
N PHE A 9 -3.68 4.69 2.78
CA PHE A 9 -3.34 4.68 4.20
C PHE A 9 -3.40 6.12 4.71
N LYS A 10 -4.18 6.37 5.77
CA LYS A 10 -4.41 7.71 6.36
C LYS A 10 -4.82 8.79 5.34
N GLY A 11 -5.52 8.39 4.27
CA GLY A 11 -6.02 9.30 3.23
C GLY A 11 -5.03 9.59 2.09
N GLU A 12 -3.84 9.00 2.10
CA GLU A 12 -2.84 9.16 1.04
C GLU A 12 -2.55 7.84 0.33
N GLU A 13 -2.06 7.91 -0.90
CA GLU A 13 -1.74 6.74 -1.73
C GLU A 13 -0.31 6.23 -1.48
N TYR A 14 -0.22 4.93 -1.28
CA TYR A 14 1.03 4.20 -1.14
C TYR A 14 1.03 2.96 -2.03
N GLN A 15 2.23 2.43 -2.29
CA GLN A 15 2.42 1.14 -2.94
C GLN A 15 2.99 0.14 -1.93
N VAL A 16 2.43 -1.07 -1.89
CA VAL A 16 2.98 -2.17 -1.09
C VAL A 16 4.32 -2.60 -1.69
N VAL A 17 5.39 -2.58 -0.89
CA VAL A 17 6.74 -2.98 -1.34
C VAL A 17 7.21 -4.29 -0.71
N TRP A 18 6.69 -4.64 0.47
CA TRP A 18 7.00 -5.90 1.15
C TRP A 18 5.81 -6.39 1.99
N ILE A 19 5.62 -7.70 2.12
CA ILE A 19 4.55 -8.29 2.95
C ILE A 19 5.18 -9.26 3.95
N TYR A 20 4.85 -9.10 5.22
CA TYR A 20 5.31 -9.98 6.29
C TYR A 20 4.24 -11.02 6.64
N ASN A 21 4.67 -12.16 7.21
CA ASN A 21 3.78 -13.25 7.60
C ASN A 21 2.96 -12.97 8.88
N ASN A 22 3.10 -11.78 9.47
CA ASN A 22 2.40 -11.33 10.68
C ASN A 22 1.30 -10.30 10.39
N ALA A 23 0.71 -10.34 9.20
CA ALA A 23 -0.39 -9.45 8.76
C ALA A 23 -0.03 -7.95 8.74
N THR A 24 1.25 -7.62 8.62
CA THR A 24 1.74 -6.26 8.31
C THR A 24 2.46 -6.24 6.96
N CYS A 25 2.67 -5.05 6.43
CA CYS A 25 3.40 -4.85 5.20
C CYS A 25 4.15 -3.51 5.21
N GLU A 26 5.20 -3.42 4.41
CA GLU A 26 5.83 -2.14 4.10
C GLU A 26 5.09 -1.49 2.92
N ILE A 27 4.78 -0.22 3.10
CA ILE A 27 4.15 0.63 2.10
C ILE A 27 5.06 1.82 1.82
N LYS A 28 5.23 2.16 0.55
CA LYS A 28 6.04 3.28 0.09
C LYS A 28 5.14 4.38 -0.43
N LYS A 29 5.31 5.60 0.07
CA LYS A 29 4.60 6.77 -0.43
C LYS A 29 5.01 7.04 -1.87
N MET A 30 4.05 7.41 -2.72
CA MET A 30 4.30 7.63 -4.15
C MET A 30 4.86 9.03 -4.46
N ASP A 31 5.22 9.81 -3.44
CA ASP A 31 5.85 11.11 -3.61
C ASP A 31 7.35 11.00 -3.94
N VAL A 32 7.98 12.14 -4.19
CA VAL A 32 9.40 12.24 -4.58
C VAL A 32 10.34 11.74 -3.48
N LEU A 33 9.93 11.85 -2.21
CA LEU A 33 10.74 11.43 -1.07
C LEU A 33 10.64 9.91 -0.85
N GLY A 34 9.56 9.27 -1.27
CA GLY A 34 9.42 7.82 -1.29
C GLY A 34 9.50 7.20 0.10
N LYS A 35 8.96 7.88 1.12
CA LYS A 35 9.01 7.43 2.52
C LYS A 35 8.35 6.05 2.66
N VAL A 36 9.02 5.15 3.37
CA VAL A 36 8.51 3.80 3.68
C VAL A 36 7.92 3.79 5.08
N GLU A 37 6.74 3.18 5.23
CA GLU A 37 6.06 2.96 6.51
C GLU A 37 5.64 1.49 6.65
N ILE A 38 5.50 1.01 7.89
CA ILE A 38 4.92 -0.29 8.20
C ILE A 38 3.48 -0.07 8.63
N ALA A 39 2.55 -0.79 8.00
CA ALA A 39 1.13 -0.71 8.29
C ALA A 39 0.51 -2.11 8.44
N ALA A 40 -0.52 -2.23 9.28
CA ALA A 40 -1.30 -3.45 9.37
C ALA A 40 -2.18 -3.58 8.12
N ILE A 41 -2.30 -4.79 7.56
CA ILE A 41 -3.09 -5.03 6.35
C ILE A 41 -4.56 -4.61 6.55
N SER A 42 -5.09 -4.73 7.76
CA SER A 42 -6.46 -4.34 8.13
C SER A 42 -6.72 -2.83 8.04
N GLU A 43 -5.69 -1.99 8.09
CA GLU A 43 -5.82 -0.53 8.00
C GLU A 43 -5.76 -0.02 6.55
N LEU A 44 -5.40 -0.89 5.60
CA LEU A 44 -5.20 -0.55 4.22
C LEU A 44 -6.47 -0.73 3.40
N LYS A 45 -6.78 0.27 2.57
CA LYS A 45 -7.84 0.16 1.58
C LYS A 45 -7.22 0.00 0.20
N VAL A 46 -7.49 -1.11 -0.47
CA VAL A 46 -6.98 -1.35 -1.83
C VAL A 46 -7.60 -0.34 -2.79
N VAL A 47 -6.77 0.38 -3.54
CA VAL A 47 -7.24 1.21 -4.65
C VAL A 47 -7.48 0.28 -5.84
N LEU A 48 -8.74 -0.09 -6.04
CA LEU A 48 -9.16 -0.79 -7.24
C LEU A 48 -9.07 0.20 -8.41
N ASN A 49 -7.99 0.11 -9.19
CA ASN A 49 -7.98 0.65 -10.54
C ASN A 49 -8.97 -0.16 -11.36
N CYS A 50 -10.24 0.24 -11.36
CA CYS A 50 -11.20 -0.16 -12.39
C CYS A 50 -10.73 0.46 -13.71
N ARG A 51 -9.73 -0.14 -14.35
CA ARG A 51 -9.57 -0.01 -15.80
C ARG A 51 -10.72 -0.81 -16.40
N ILE A 52 -11.85 -0.14 -16.58
CA ILE A 52 -12.89 -0.57 -17.51
C ILE A 52 -12.20 -0.53 -18.88
N GLY A 53 -11.78 -1.71 -19.34
CA GLY A 53 -11.34 -1.94 -20.72
C GLY A 53 -12.54 -2.28 -21.59
#